data_AF-A0A7T1HTI0-F1
#
_entry.id   AF-A0A7T1HTI0-F1
#
_cell.length_a   1.000
_cell.length_b   1.000
_cell.length_c   1.000
_cell.angle_alpha   90.00
_cell.angle_beta   90.00
_cell.angle_gamma   90.00
#
_symmetry.space_group_name_H-M   'P 1'
#
loop_
_entity.id
_entity.type
_entity.pdbx_description
1 polymer ?
#
loop_
_entity_poly.entity_id
_entity_poly.type
_entity_poly.pdbx_seq_one_letter_code
_entity_poly.pdbx_strand_id
1 'polypeptide(L)'
;MPSPYSGIRALNLARNAAVKLNGGLGVYRPASCMFRSTSQDNDCLISADAQGFLFRFLGGQPGWEQLDLPPTVETEILISPDGREVVSVIYNGEPRPPIQTEPGDAPVESDPAPPQS
;
A
#
# COMPACT_ATOMS: atom_id res chain seq x y z
N MET A 1 -8.27 -20.93 8.71
CA MET A 1 -6.90 -20.42 8.89
C MET A 1 -6.17 -20.49 7.57
N PRO A 2 -5.61 -19.38 7.05
CA PRO A 2 -4.79 -19.41 5.85
C PRO A 2 -3.60 -20.37 6.07
N SER A 3 -3.23 -21.12 5.02
CA SER A 3 -2.02 -21.96 5.04
C SER A 3 -0.79 -21.08 5.29
N PRO A 4 0.26 -21.54 5.98
CA PRO A 4 1.49 -20.76 6.16
C PRO A 4 2.12 -20.31 4.84
N TYR A 5 1.75 -20.94 3.72
CA TYR A 5 2.24 -20.61 2.39
C TYR A 5 1.31 -19.68 1.58
N SER A 6 0.06 -19.45 2.01
CA SER A 6 -0.85 -18.61 1.22
C SER A 6 -0.42 -17.15 1.20
N GLY A 7 0.11 -16.63 2.32
CA GLY A 7 0.70 -15.29 2.36
C GLY A 7 1.84 -15.12 1.36
N ILE A 8 2.84 -16.01 1.40
CA ILE A 8 3.99 -15.95 0.47
C ILE A 8 3.54 -16.02 -0.99
N ARG A 9 2.58 -16.90 -1.30
CA ARG A 9 2.01 -16.95 -2.65
C ARG A 9 1.30 -15.65 -3.01
N ALA A 10 0.50 -15.12 -2.11
CA ALA A 10 -0.25 -13.89 -2.33
C ALA A 10 0.66 -12.69 -2.59
N LEU A 11 1.73 -12.53 -1.81
CA LEU A 11 2.74 -11.48 -2.01
C LEU A 11 3.41 -11.60 -3.38
N ASN A 12 3.84 -12.81 -3.75
CA ASN A 12 4.46 -13.04 -5.05
C ASN A 12 3.48 -12.79 -6.21
N LEU A 13 2.22 -13.18 -6.05
CA LEU A 13 1.17 -12.97 -7.05
C LEU A 13 0.85 -11.48 -7.21
N ALA A 14 0.64 -10.76 -6.10
CA ALA A 14 0.40 -9.31 -6.10
C ALA A 14 1.56 -8.55 -6.77
N ARG A 15 2.81 -8.88 -6.39
CA ARG A 15 4.01 -8.29 -6.98
C ARG A 15 4.07 -8.50 -8.50
N ASN A 16 3.90 -9.74 -8.95
CA ASN A 16 4.00 -10.08 -10.36
C ASN A 16 2.83 -9.48 -11.18
N ALA A 17 1.63 -9.43 -10.59
CA ALA A 17 0.48 -8.78 -11.19
C ALA A 17 0.74 -7.28 -11.41
N ALA A 18 1.21 -6.56 -10.40
CA ALA A 18 1.55 -5.13 -10.52
C ALA A 18 2.66 -4.88 -11.53
N VAL A 19 3.70 -5.73 -11.57
CA VAL A 19 4.74 -5.66 -12.60
C VAL A 19 4.15 -5.80 -14.00
N LYS A 20 3.27 -6.77 -14.21
CA LYS A 20 2.63 -6.98 -15.51
C LYS A 20 1.73 -5.82 -15.91
N LEU A 21 0.94 -5.29 -14.97
CA LEU A 21 0.02 -4.17 -15.20
C LEU A 21 0.77 -2.88 -15.60
N ASN A 22 1.97 -2.68 -15.05
CA ASN A 22 2.74 -1.44 -15.22
C ASN A 22 3.89 -1.56 -16.24
N GLY A 23 3.77 -2.47 -17.22
CA GLY A 23 4.69 -2.55 -18.36
C GLY A 23 5.92 -3.45 -18.18
N GLY A 24 6.02 -4.17 -17.06
CA GLY A 24 7.06 -5.18 -16.82
C GLY A 24 8.28 -4.68 -16.06
N LEU A 25 9.20 -5.60 -15.75
CA LEU A 25 10.36 -5.36 -14.89
C LEU A 25 11.37 -4.33 -15.44
N GLY A 26 11.34 -4.08 -16.76
CA GLY A 26 12.22 -3.09 -17.40
C GLY A 26 11.82 -1.64 -17.16
N VAL A 27 10.57 -1.40 -16.74
CA VAL A 27 10.02 -0.04 -16.57
C VAL A 27 9.40 0.19 -15.20
N TYR A 28 9.08 -0.89 -14.46
CA TYR A 28 8.42 -0.80 -13.17
C TYR A 28 9.04 -1.73 -12.13
N ARG A 29 9.25 -1.19 -10.94
CA ARG A 29 9.70 -1.88 -9.74
C ARG A 29 8.76 -1.54 -8.57
N PRO A 30 8.08 -2.54 -7.98
CA PRO A 30 7.34 -2.37 -6.73
C PRO A 30 8.24 -1.93 -5.57
N ALA A 31 7.64 -1.33 -4.55
CA ALA A 31 8.33 -0.96 -3.31
C ALA A 31 8.99 -2.16 -2.61
N SER A 32 10.06 -1.90 -1.86
CA SER A 32 10.89 -2.90 -1.18
C SER A 32 10.11 -3.80 -0.20
N CYS A 33 9.04 -3.29 0.41
CA CYS A 33 8.11 -4.05 1.24
C CYS A 33 7.54 -5.31 0.52
N MET A 34 7.38 -5.26 -0.80
CA MET A 34 6.87 -6.38 -1.62
C MET A 34 7.90 -7.49 -1.84
N PHE A 35 9.12 -7.33 -1.30
CA PHE A 35 10.20 -8.31 -1.34
C PHE A 35 10.55 -8.86 0.06
N ARG A 36 9.85 -8.41 1.11
CA ARG A 36 9.99 -8.92 2.48
C ARG A 36 9.09 -10.14 2.70
N SER A 37 8.76 -10.45 3.96
CA SER A 37 7.81 -11.50 4.36
C SER A 37 6.36 -11.00 4.31
N THR A 38 5.40 -11.93 4.37
CA THR A 38 3.99 -11.64 4.67
C THR A 38 3.68 -11.64 6.17
N SER A 39 4.64 -11.22 6.99
CA SER A 39 4.41 -11.00 8.42
C SER A 39 3.49 -9.78 8.60
N GLN A 40 2.87 -9.65 9.78
CA GLN A 40 2.09 -8.46 10.13
C GLN A 40 2.92 -7.16 10.05
N ASP A 41 4.26 -7.27 10.16
CA ASP A 41 5.19 -6.14 10.03
C ASP A 41 5.46 -5.72 8.57
N ASN A 42 4.71 -6.22 7.59
CA ASN A 42 4.83 -5.78 6.21
C ASN A 42 3.97 -4.53 5.98
N ASP A 43 4.63 -3.38 5.83
CA ASP A 43 4.00 -2.07 5.58
C ASP A 43 3.06 -2.03 4.36
N CYS A 44 3.20 -2.99 3.44
CA CYS A 44 2.39 -3.06 2.23
C CYS A 44 1.22 -4.04 2.32
N LEU A 45 1.10 -4.79 3.42
CA LEU A 45 -0.05 -5.63 3.73
C LEU A 45 -1.04 -4.84 4.59
N ILE A 46 -2.16 -4.44 4.00
CA ILE A 46 -3.20 -3.67 4.71
C ILE A 46 -4.09 -4.58 5.54
N SER A 47 -4.46 -5.74 5.00
CA SER A 47 -5.23 -6.74 5.74
C SER A 47 -4.95 -8.16 5.25
N ALA A 48 -5.10 -9.11 6.17
CA ALA A 48 -5.05 -10.54 5.89
C ALA A 48 -6.18 -11.23 6.69
N ASP A 49 -7.31 -11.48 6.03
CA ASP A 49 -8.53 -11.98 6.66
C ASP A 49 -9.23 -13.05 5.79
N ALA A 50 -10.50 -13.34 6.08
CA ALA A 50 -11.28 -14.34 5.35
C ALA A 50 -11.57 -13.95 3.89
N GLN A 51 -11.50 -12.66 3.53
CA GLN A 51 -11.63 -12.16 2.16
C GLN A 51 -10.32 -12.28 1.38
N GLY A 52 -9.18 -12.34 2.07
CA GLY A 52 -7.89 -12.62 1.47
C GLY A 52 -6.80 -11.67 1.96
N PHE A 53 -5.87 -11.35 1.07
CA PHE A 53 -4.73 -10.48 1.35
C PHE A 53 -4.86 -9.19 0.54
N LEU A 54 -5.08 -8.07 1.23
CA LEU A 54 -5.12 -6.76 0.63
C LEU A 54 -3.73 -6.13 0.71
N PHE A 55 -3.13 -5.87 -0.45
CA PHE A 55 -1.88 -5.15 -0.55
C PHE A 55 -2.10 -3.74 -1.07
N ARG A 56 -1.38 -2.78 -0.50
CA ARG A 56 -1.25 -1.42 -1.03
C ARG A 56 0.21 -1.02 -1.01
N PHE A 57 0.75 -0.62 -2.15
CA PHE A 57 2.16 -0.28 -2.26
C PHE A 57 2.42 0.68 -3.41
N LEU A 58 3.53 1.39 -3.29
CA LEU A 58 4.05 2.28 -4.30
C LEU A 58 5.00 1.54 -5.25
N GLY A 59 5.23 2.11 -6.42
CA GLY A 59 6.24 1.64 -7.35
C GLY A 59 6.60 2.72 -8.36
N GLY A 60 7.73 2.51 -9.03
CA GLY A 60 8.30 3.46 -9.97
C GLY A 60 9.31 2.80 -10.90
N GLN A 61 10.08 3.61 -11.60
CA GLN A 61 11.13 3.12 -12.49
C GLN A 61 12.17 2.24 -11.74
N PRO A 62 12.83 1.29 -12.41
CA PRO A 62 13.87 0.49 -11.76
C PRO A 62 14.92 1.37 -11.08
N GLY A 63 15.13 1.16 -9.78
CA GLY A 63 16.06 1.95 -8.97
C GLY A 63 15.43 3.12 -8.21
N TRP A 64 14.12 3.39 -8.36
CA TRP A 64 13.48 4.58 -7.78
C TRP A 64 13.72 4.75 -6.27
N GLU A 65 13.56 3.68 -5.48
CA GLU A 65 13.84 3.74 -4.03
C GLU A 65 15.31 3.97 -3.70
N GLN A 66 16.23 3.41 -4.48
CA GLN A 66 17.67 3.57 -4.23
C GLN A 66 18.18 4.96 -4.61
N LEU A 67 17.44 5.65 -5.48
CA LEU A 67 17.78 6.96 -6.02
C LEU A 67 16.92 8.08 -5.41
N ASP A 68 16.10 7.78 -4.40
CA ASP A 68 15.14 8.70 -3.78
C ASP A 68 14.24 9.42 -4.80
N LEU A 69 13.90 8.73 -5.90
CA LEU A 69 13.01 9.26 -6.92
C LEU A 69 11.56 9.10 -6.48
N PRO A 70 10.65 10.00 -6.88
CA PRO A 70 9.25 9.86 -6.55
C PRO A 70 8.67 8.58 -7.20
N PRO A 71 7.80 7.85 -6.49
CA PRO A 71 7.05 6.76 -7.09
C PRO A 71 6.08 7.32 -8.14
N THR A 72 5.79 6.52 -9.16
CA THR A 72 4.93 6.92 -10.28
C THR A 72 3.59 6.20 -10.28
N VAL A 73 3.49 5.09 -9.55
CA VAL A 73 2.25 4.29 -9.47
C VAL A 73 2.03 3.83 -8.04
N GLU A 74 0.79 3.90 -7.59
CA GLU A 74 0.28 3.17 -6.45
C GLU A 74 -0.61 2.02 -6.93
N THR A 75 -0.39 0.83 -6.37
CA THR A 75 -1.22 -0.35 -6.62
C THR A 75 -1.91 -0.77 -5.34
N GLU A 76 -3.22 -0.98 -5.41
CA GLU A 76 -4.03 -1.63 -4.38
C GLU A 76 -4.71 -2.86 -4.98
N ILE A 77 -4.43 -4.03 -4.43
CA ILE A 77 -4.81 -5.32 -5.02
C ILE A 77 -5.20 -6.33 -3.94
N LEU A 78 -6.31 -7.01 -4.18
CA LEU A 78 -6.82 -8.08 -3.32
C LEU A 78 -6.49 -9.44 -3.94
N ILE A 79 -5.86 -10.30 -3.15
CA ILE A 79 -5.51 -11.66 -3.51
C ILE A 79 -6.33 -12.64 -2.69
N SER A 80 -6.73 -13.76 -3.31
CA SER A 80 -7.54 -14.79 -2.68
C SER A 80 -6.92 -15.33 -1.38
N PRO A 81 -7.72 -15.83 -0.42
CA PRO A 81 -7.22 -16.37 0.85
C PRO A 81 -6.21 -17.52 0.73
N ASP A 82 -6.22 -18.25 -0.39
CA ASP A 82 -5.27 -19.32 -0.69
C ASP A 82 -3.99 -18.84 -1.41
N GLY A 83 -3.95 -17.57 -1.82
CA GLY A 83 -2.85 -16.88 -2.48
C GLY A 83 -2.71 -17.21 -3.97
N ARG A 84 -3.75 -17.72 -4.63
CA ARG A 84 -3.65 -18.28 -5.98
C ARG A 84 -4.28 -17.42 -7.07
N GLU A 85 -5.14 -16.48 -6.72
CA GLU A 85 -5.89 -15.68 -7.68
C GLU A 85 -5.90 -14.21 -7.30
N VAL A 86 -5.78 -13.34 -8.32
CA VAL A 86 -6.08 -11.92 -8.16
C VAL A 86 -7.60 -11.77 -8.15
N VAL A 87 -8.15 -11.49 -6.97
CA VAL A 87 -9.60 -11.30 -6.82
C VAL A 87 -10.02 -9.96 -7.41
N SER A 88 -9.26 -8.90 -7.15
CA SER A 88 -9.53 -7.57 -7.70
C SER A 88 -8.29 -6.69 -7.69
N VAL A 89 -8.15 -5.86 -8.72
CA VAL A 89 -7.25 -4.70 -8.73
C VAL A 89 -8.10 -3.49 -8.37
N ILE A 90 -8.01 -3.06 -7.11
CA ILE A 90 -8.84 -1.97 -6.56
C ILE A 90 -8.34 -0.62 -7.07
N TYR A 91 -7.02 -0.47 -7.19
CA TYR A 91 -6.39 0.74 -7.71
C TYR A 91 -5.07 0.42 -8.42
N ASN A 92 -4.79 1.09 -9.54
CA ASN A 92 -3.48 1.07 -10.20
C ASN A 92 -3.30 2.35 -11.03
N GLY A 93 -2.73 3.39 -10.42
CA GLY A 93 -2.64 4.72 -11.01
C GLY A 93 -1.67 5.62 -10.27
N GLU A 94 -1.72 6.93 -10.52
CA GLU A 94 -0.86 7.91 -9.85
C GLU A 94 -0.97 7.80 -8.31
N PRO A 95 0.14 7.95 -7.57
CA PRO A 95 0.09 7.89 -6.11
C PRO A 95 -0.91 8.89 -5.53
N ARG A 96 -1.81 8.39 -4.67
CA ARG A 96 -2.75 9.26 -3.97
C ARG A 96 -1.96 10.15 -3.00
N PRO A 97 -2.33 11.43 -2.84
CA PRO A 97 -1.72 12.25 -1.83
C PRO A 97 -1.90 11.55 -0.47
N PRO A 98 -0.88 11.54 0.40
CA PRO A 98 -1.10 11.09 1.76
C PRO A 98 -2.29 11.89 2.32
N ILE A 99 -3.19 11.22 3.04
CA ILE A 99 -4.20 11.93 3.81
C ILE A 99 -3.41 12.84 4.75
N GLN A 100 -3.28 14.10 4.40
CA GLN A 100 -2.82 15.10 5.32
C GLN A 100 -3.96 15.19 6.33
N THR A 101 -3.81 14.52 7.46
CA THR A 101 -4.43 15.03 8.67
C THR A 101 -3.70 16.34 8.93
N GLU A 102 -4.13 17.41 8.26
CA GLU A 102 -3.68 18.74 8.60
C GLU A 102 -3.96 18.91 10.10
N PRO A 103 -2.98 19.33 10.92
CA PRO A 103 -3.21 19.70 12.32
C PRO A 103 -4.00 21.02 12.43
N GLY A 104 -5.02 21.21 11.60
CA GLY A 104 -5.79 22.45 11.44
C GLY A 104 -7.24 22.38 11.94
N ASP A 105 -7.71 21.22 12.39
CA ASP A 105 -9.10 21.04 12.87
C ASP A 105 -9.18 20.76 14.39
N ALA A 106 -8.23 21.30 15.16
CA ALA A 106 -8.50 21.55 16.56
C ALA A 106 -9.45 22.76 16.64
N PRO A 107 -10.63 22.65 17.26
CA PRO A 107 -11.43 23.82 17.58
C PRO A 107 -10.56 24.75 18.43
N VAL A 108 -10.42 26.00 17.99
CA VAL A 108 -9.81 27.06 18.77
C VAL A 108 -10.69 27.25 20.01
N GLU A 109 -10.31 26.64 21.13
CA GLU A 109 -10.92 26.93 22.42
C GLU A 109 -10.71 28.42 22.67
N SER A 110 -11.78 29.18 22.52
CA SER A 110 -11.79 30.62 22.66
C SER A 110 -11.68 30.92 24.14
N ASP A 111 -10.50 31.40 24.57
CA ASP A 111 -10.27 31.96 25.89
C ASP A 111 -11.44 32.89 26.30
N PRO A 112 -12.07 32.69 27.47
CA PRO A 112 -13.09 33.64 27.92
C PRO A 112 -12.42 34.96 28.30
N ALA A 113 -12.99 36.04 27.76
CA ALA A 113 -12.61 37.43 27.99
C ALA A 113 -12.47 37.78 29.50
N PRO A 114 -11.61 38.76 29.85
CA PRO A 114 -11.42 39.18 31.24
C PRO A 114 -12.72 39.75 31.84
N PRO A 115 -12.97 39.56 33.15
CA PRO A 115 -14.15 40.11 33.80
C PRO A 115 -14.10 41.65 33.79
N GLN A 116 -15.18 42.27 33.33
CA GLN A 116 -15.43 43.69 33.53
C GLN A 116 -16.28 43.90 34.80
N SER A 117 -15.86 44.90 35.58
CA SER A 117 -16.51 45.54 36.75
C SER A 117 -16.47 44.82 38.09
#